data_AF-A0A935GRM2-F1
#
_entry.id   AF-A0A935GRM2-F1
#
_cell.length_a   1.000
_cell.length_b   1.000
_cell.length_c   1.000
_cell.angle_alpha   90.00
_cell.angle_beta   90.00
_cell.angle_gamma   90.00
#
_symmetry.space_group_name_H-M   'P 1'
#
loop_
_entity.id
_entity.type
_entity.pdbx_description
1 polymer ?
#
loop_
_entity_poly.entity_id
_entity_poly.type
_entity_poly.pdbx_seq_one_letter_code
_entity_poly.pdbx_strand_id
1 'polypeptide(L)'
;MAKLVVTKEIEDEIDLLYEVQPDFADAIEVLLESLYEDLDLLERLHSPDTYPLHTPFFEVKIFTEARGDGYNMYLLKFKDLEGHRIIGYRLFLGFNAQRDIYYALALTNRNHAYDTNHPAYRDLCHRYERYGIPRIH
;
A
#
# COMPACT_ATOMS: atom_id res chain seq x y z
N MET A 1 -5.72 -17.89 3.52
CA MET A 1 -6.62 -16.78 3.16
C MET A 1 -5.99 -15.58 3.78
N ALA A 2 -5.48 -14.72 2.89
CA ALA A 2 -4.71 -13.57 3.28
C ALA A 2 -5.56 -12.64 4.15
N LYS A 3 -4.90 -11.86 5.01
CA LYS A 3 -5.56 -10.82 5.81
C LYS A 3 -4.90 -9.47 5.57
N LEU A 4 -5.69 -8.41 5.63
CA LEU A 4 -5.18 -7.04 5.64
C LEU A 4 -5.19 -6.49 7.07
N VAL A 5 -4.09 -5.89 7.48
CA VAL A 5 -3.98 -5.06 8.68
C VAL A 5 -3.72 -3.62 8.23
N VAL A 6 -4.71 -2.75 8.45
CA VAL A 6 -4.51 -1.30 8.36
C VAL A 6 -3.78 -0.88 9.63
N THR A 7 -2.58 -0.30 9.46
CA THR A 7 -1.76 0.10 10.60
C THR A 7 -2.20 1.44 11.15
N LYS A 8 -1.86 1.72 12.42
CA LYS A 8 -2.23 2.99 13.04
C LYS A 8 -1.62 4.19 12.30
N GLU A 9 -0.40 4.01 11.78
CA GLU A 9 0.26 5.03 10.98
C GLU A 9 -0.49 5.35 9.68
N ILE A 10 -1.18 4.39 9.07
CA ILE A 10 -2.02 4.64 7.90
C ILE A 10 -3.28 5.40 8.27
N GLU A 11 -3.95 5.04 9.36
CA GLU A 11 -5.11 5.80 9.84
C GLU A 11 -4.74 7.28 10.05
N ASP A 12 -3.64 7.54 10.77
CA ASP A 12 -3.18 8.90 11.03
C ASP A 12 -2.76 9.65 9.74
N GLU A 13 -2.19 8.94 8.76
CA GLU A 13 -1.84 9.51 7.44
C GLU A 13 -3.06 9.84 6.59
N ILE A 14 -4.13 9.05 6.69
CA ILE A 14 -5.42 9.30 6.02
C ILE A 14 -6.12 10.50 6.67
N ASP A 15 -6.16 10.56 8.01
CA ASP A 15 -6.70 11.69 8.76
C ASP A 15 -6.00 13.01 8.36
N LEU A 16 -4.67 12.98 8.24
CA LEU A 16 -3.91 14.14 7.77
C LEU A 16 -4.18 14.46 6.30
N LEU A 17 -4.42 13.44 5.46
CA LEU A 17 -4.73 13.64 4.05
C LEU A 17 -6.10 14.29 3.86
N TYR A 18 -7.08 13.99 4.71
CA TYR A 18 -8.40 14.62 4.70
C TYR A 18 -8.34 16.14 4.80
N GLU A 19 -7.40 16.68 5.57
CA GLU A 19 -7.22 18.13 5.75
C GLU A 19 -6.74 18.85 4.48
N VAL A 20 -6.11 18.13 3.54
CA VAL A 20 -5.46 18.72 2.36
C VAL A 20 -6.12 18.30 1.05
N GLN A 21 -6.48 17.02 0.93
CA GLN A 21 -6.97 16.38 -0.29
C GLN A 21 -8.03 15.31 0.08
N PRO A 22 -9.24 15.72 0.53
CA PRO A 22 -10.28 14.81 1.02
C PRO A 22 -10.70 13.75 0.00
N ASP A 23 -10.85 14.11 -1.28
CA ASP A 23 -11.18 13.14 -2.34
C ASP A 23 -10.15 12.00 -2.46
N PHE A 24 -8.88 12.27 -2.13
CA PHE A 24 -7.82 11.26 -2.17
C PHE A 24 -7.82 10.39 -0.92
N ALA A 25 -8.20 10.98 0.22
CA ALA A 25 -8.42 10.26 1.47
C ALA A 25 -9.61 9.28 1.32
N ASP A 26 -10.74 9.74 0.79
CA ASP A 26 -11.90 8.89 0.49
C ASP A 26 -11.53 7.72 -0.43
N ALA A 27 -10.77 7.99 -1.49
CA ALA A 27 -10.35 6.94 -2.41
C ALA A 27 -9.47 5.88 -1.72
N ILE A 28 -8.54 6.27 -0.85
CA ILE A 28 -7.71 5.27 -0.17
C ILE A 28 -8.48 4.49 0.90
N GLU A 29 -9.41 5.13 1.62
CA GLU A 29 -10.28 4.41 2.55
C GLU A 29 -11.10 3.35 1.83
N VAL A 30 -11.79 3.71 0.75
CA VAL A 30 -12.58 2.76 -0.05
C VAL A 30 -11.70 1.63 -0.62
N LEU A 31 -10.46 1.93 -1.03
CA LEU A 31 -9.52 0.90 -1.46
C LEU A 31 -9.17 -0.08 -0.33
N LEU A 32 -8.84 0.44 0.85
CA LEU A 32 -8.47 -0.38 2.01
C LEU A 32 -9.65 -1.21 2.52
N GLU A 33 -10.84 -0.63 2.56
CA GLU A 33 -12.10 -1.31 2.90
C GLU A 33 -12.37 -2.44 1.90
N SER A 34 -12.27 -2.17 0.60
CA SER A 34 -12.44 -3.19 -0.45
C SER A 34 -11.46 -4.35 -0.28
N LEU A 35 -10.18 -4.06 -0.01
CA LEU A 35 -9.15 -5.09 0.22
C LEU A 35 -9.35 -5.84 1.54
N TYR A 36 -10.03 -5.23 2.51
CA TYR A 36 -10.34 -5.86 3.80
C TYR A 36 -11.57 -6.79 3.68
N GLU A 37 -12.59 -6.37 2.93
CA GLU A 37 -13.85 -7.11 2.78
C GLU A 37 -13.82 -8.19 1.70
N ASP A 38 -13.14 -7.93 0.57
CA ASP A 38 -13.02 -8.87 -0.55
C ASP A 38 -11.69 -9.64 -0.49
N LEU A 39 -11.75 -10.84 0.08
CA LEU A 39 -10.59 -11.72 0.18
C LEU A 39 -10.06 -12.18 -1.19
N ASP A 40 -10.93 -12.32 -2.20
CA ASP A 40 -10.49 -12.69 -3.55
C ASP A 40 -9.71 -11.54 -4.18
N LEU A 41 -10.12 -10.29 -3.93
CA LEU A 41 -9.39 -9.10 -4.33
C LEU A 41 -8.04 -8.99 -3.61
N LEU A 42 -7.99 -9.30 -2.32
CA LEU A 42 -6.76 -9.31 -1.54
C LEU A 42 -5.79 -10.39 -2.04
N GLU A 43 -6.29 -11.59 -2.38
CA GLU A 43 -5.47 -12.67 -2.94
C GLU A 43 -4.87 -12.27 -4.31
N ARG A 44 -5.52 -11.41 -5.08
CA ARG A 44 -4.96 -10.89 -6.35
C ARG A 44 -3.71 -10.03 -6.16
N LEU A 45 -3.44 -9.52 -4.95
CA LEU A 45 -2.18 -8.81 -4.66
C LEU A 45 -0.95 -9.71 -4.89
N HIS A 46 -1.10 -11.03 -4.83
CA HIS A 46 -0.05 -12.00 -5.15
C HIS A 46 0.29 -12.08 -6.64
N SER A 47 -0.54 -11.50 -7.50
CA SER A 47 -0.33 -11.42 -8.94
C SER A 47 0.08 -9.99 -9.30
N PRO A 48 1.35 -9.60 -9.10
CA PRO A 48 1.83 -8.28 -9.47
C PRO A 48 1.67 -8.03 -10.97
N ASP A 49 1.56 -6.75 -11.34
CA ASP A 49 1.24 -6.28 -12.68
C ASP A 49 -0.18 -6.69 -13.17
N THR A 50 -1.08 -6.98 -12.23
CA THR A 50 -2.51 -7.09 -12.50
C THR A 50 -3.25 -5.77 -12.25
N TYR A 51 -4.37 -5.63 -12.95
CA TYR A 51 -5.30 -4.50 -12.88
C TYR A 51 -6.69 -5.02 -12.53
N PRO A 52 -6.97 -5.32 -11.25
CA PRO A 52 -8.32 -5.68 -10.85
C PRO A 52 -9.28 -4.55 -11.25
N LEU A 53 -10.33 -4.89 -11.99
CA LEU A 53 -11.43 -3.97 -12.28
C LEU A 53 -12.20 -3.73 -10.97
N HIS A 54 -11.73 -2.80 -10.15
CA HIS A 54 -12.36 -2.39 -8.89
C HIS A 54 -12.51 -0.87 -8.84
N THR A 55 -13.34 -0.39 -7.93
CA THR A 55 -13.41 1.03 -7.59
C THR A 55 -12.90 1.22 -6.15
N PRO A 56 -11.92 2.11 -5.91
CA PRO A 56 -11.11 2.75 -6.94
C PRO A 56 -10.26 1.74 -7.72
N PHE A 57 -9.94 2.11 -8.95
CA PHE A 57 -9.09 1.29 -9.80
C PHE A 57 -7.66 1.29 -9.27
N PHE A 58 -7.00 0.14 -9.21
CA PHE A 58 -5.62 0.07 -8.76
C PHE A 58 -4.75 -0.90 -9.58
N GLU A 59 -3.45 -0.62 -9.56
CA GLU A 59 -2.37 -1.43 -10.11
C GLU A 59 -1.49 -1.89 -8.96
N VAL A 60 -1.21 -3.19 -8.89
CA VAL A 60 -0.28 -3.78 -7.93
C VAL A 60 1.09 -3.91 -8.57
N LYS A 61 2.15 -3.45 -7.89
CA LYS A 61 3.54 -3.71 -8.27
C LYS A 61 4.34 -4.27 -7.11
N ILE A 62 5.34 -5.08 -7.41
CA ILE A 62 6.42 -5.35 -6.46
C ILE A 62 7.24 -4.06 -6.32
N PHE A 63 7.56 -3.67 -5.10
CA PHE A 63 8.46 -2.54 -4.86
C PHE A 63 9.92 -3.01 -4.98
N THR A 64 10.44 -2.95 -6.20
CA THR A 64 11.74 -3.51 -6.59
C THR A 64 12.92 -2.87 -5.85
N GLU A 65 12.78 -1.60 -5.49
CA GLU A 65 13.77 -0.78 -4.83
C GLU A 65 14.12 -1.35 -3.45
N ALA A 66 13.12 -1.86 -2.72
CA ALA A 66 13.31 -2.48 -1.41
C ALA A 66 13.62 -3.98 -1.49
N ARG A 67 13.39 -4.60 -2.65
CA ARG A 67 13.52 -6.05 -2.83
C ARG A 67 14.97 -6.52 -2.72
N GLY A 68 15.92 -5.71 -3.19
CA GLY A 68 17.36 -5.99 -3.06
C GLY A 68 17.83 -6.12 -1.61
N ASP A 69 17.18 -5.41 -0.70
CA ASP A 69 17.46 -5.43 0.74
C ASP A 69 16.68 -6.53 1.50
N GLY A 70 15.92 -7.35 0.76
CA GLY A 70 15.12 -8.45 1.27
C GLY A 70 13.72 -8.04 1.75
N TYR A 71 13.25 -6.81 1.50
CA TYR A 71 11.90 -6.43 1.89
C TYR A 71 10.85 -6.99 0.91
N ASN A 72 9.81 -7.61 1.46
CA ASN A 72 8.69 -8.14 0.69
C ASN A 72 7.56 -7.11 0.63
N MET A 73 7.78 -6.07 -0.17
CA MET A 73 6.87 -4.95 -0.27
C MET A 73 6.17 -4.89 -1.62
N TYR A 74 4.90 -4.51 -1.57
CA TYR A 74 4.08 -4.18 -2.72
C TYR A 74 3.74 -2.69 -2.69
N LEU A 75 3.55 -2.14 -3.88
CA LEU A 75 3.15 -0.77 -4.11
C LEU A 75 1.83 -0.78 -4.86
N LEU A 76 0.82 -0.11 -4.32
CA LEU A 76 -0.44 0.13 -5.01
C LEU A 76 -0.44 1.54 -5.61
N LYS A 77 -0.71 1.60 -6.91
CA LYS A 77 -1.08 2.85 -7.59
C LYS A 77 -2.59 2.82 -7.80
N PHE A 78 -3.29 3.81 -7.28
CA PHE A 78 -4.74 3.84 -7.35
C PHE A 78 -5.24 5.14 -7.97
N LYS A 79 -6.46 5.08 -8.48
CA LYS A 79 -7.18 6.23 -9.03
C LYS A 79 -8.14 6.82 -8.02
N ASP A 80 -8.66 7.99 -8.34
CA ASP A 80 -9.84 8.53 -7.66
C ASP A 80 -11.07 7.62 -7.84
N LEU A 81 -12.11 7.89 -7.05
CA LEU A 81 -13.36 7.13 -7.06
C LEU A 81 -14.08 7.19 -8.41
N GLU A 82 -13.89 8.26 -9.19
CA GLU A 82 -14.42 8.38 -10.54
C GLU A 82 -13.60 7.58 -11.59
N GLY A 83 -12.42 7.10 -11.24
CA GLY A 83 -11.51 6.37 -12.13
C GLY A 83 -10.85 7.24 -13.21
N HIS A 84 -10.96 8.56 -13.10
CA HIS A 84 -10.49 9.55 -14.06
C HIS A 84 -9.03 9.94 -13.82
N ARG A 85 -8.58 10.02 -12.57
CA ARG A 85 -7.25 10.56 -12.22
C ARG A 85 -6.46 9.56 -11.40
N ILE A 86 -5.19 9.39 -11.77
CA ILE A 86 -4.23 8.67 -10.93
C ILE A 86 -3.91 9.56 -9.74
N ILE A 87 -4.13 9.05 -8.53
CA ILE A 87 -3.86 9.78 -7.30
C ILE A 87 -2.36 10.03 -7.15
N GLY A 88 -2.03 11.20 -6.61
CA GLY A 88 -0.66 11.67 -6.38
C GLY A 88 0.10 10.92 -5.29
N TYR A 89 -0.47 9.84 -4.76
CA TYR A 89 0.04 9.05 -3.64
C TYR A 89 0.14 7.57 -3.99
N ARG A 90 0.97 6.86 -3.23
CA ARG A 90 1.18 5.42 -3.35
C ARG A 90 1.01 4.79 -1.99
N LEU A 91 0.25 3.71 -1.95
CA LEU A 91 0.07 2.90 -0.77
C LEU A 91 1.10 1.76 -0.80
N PHE A 92 1.89 1.66 0.25
CA PHE A 92 2.85 0.58 0.43
C PHE A 92 2.28 -0.50 1.34
N LEU A 93 2.40 -1.75 0.90
CA LEU A 93 2.00 -2.93 1.67
C LEU A 93 3.23 -3.79 1.96
N GLY A 94 3.42 -4.20 3.22
CA GLY A 94 4.38 -5.24 3.58
C GLY A 94 3.68 -6.59 3.68
N PHE A 95 4.25 -7.63 3.08
CA PHE A 95 3.64 -8.96 3.11
C PHE A 95 4.42 -9.96 3.97
N ASN A 96 3.76 -10.43 5.04
CA ASN A 96 4.24 -11.49 5.90
C ASN A 96 3.82 -12.86 5.34
N ALA A 97 4.67 -13.45 4.49
CA ALA A 97 4.40 -14.73 3.84
C ALA A 97 4.23 -15.90 4.83
N GLN A 98 4.83 -15.84 6.02
CA GLN A 98 4.72 -16.90 7.02
C GLN A 98 3.34 -16.91 7.69
N ARG A 99 2.69 -15.74 7.76
CA ARG A 99 1.38 -15.56 8.41
C ARG A 99 0.24 -15.32 7.44
N ASP A 100 0.55 -15.13 6.15
CA ASP A 100 -0.41 -14.76 5.12
C ASP A 100 -1.11 -13.43 5.45
N ILE A 101 -0.32 -12.40 5.82
CA ILE A 101 -0.85 -11.08 6.25
C ILE A 101 -0.17 -9.95 5.47
N TYR A 102 -0.99 -9.09 4.87
CA TYR A 102 -0.60 -7.78 4.36
C TYR A 102 -0.74 -6.73 5.46
N TYR A 103 0.26 -5.87 5.57
CA TYR A 103 0.24 -4.69 6.43
C TYR A 103 0.26 -3.46 5.54
N ALA A 104 -0.73 -2.57 5.67
CA ALA A 104 -0.66 -1.26 5.03
C ALA A 104 0.33 -0.40 5.82
N LEU A 105 1.48 -0.04 5.23
CA LEU A 105 2.62 0.51 5.97
C LEU A 105 2.80 2.01 5.81
N ALA A 106 2.58 2.56 4.61
CA ALA A 106 2.76 3.98 4.37
C ALA A 106 1.94 4.47 3.17
N LEU A 107 1.52 5.73 3.24
CA LEU A 107 0.97 6.51 2.16
C LEU A 107 1.97 7.61 1.77
N THR A 108 2.62 7.47 0.62
CA THR A 108 3.69 8.40 0.22
C THR A 108 3.36 9.13 -1.07
N ASN A 109 3.67 10.42 -1.14
CA ASN A 109 3.55 11.17 -2.39
C ASN A 109 4.39 10.52 -3.49
N ARG A 110 3.83 10.43 -4.70
CA ARG A 110 4.44 9.78 -5.86
C ARG A 110 5.84 10.31 -6.19
N ASN A 111 6.14 11.57 -5.87
CA ASN A 111 7.42 12.20 -6.15
C ASN A 111 8.55 11.65 -5.26
N HIS A 112 8.20 11.02 -4.14
CA HIS A 112 9.15 10.49 -3.16
C HIS A 112 9.04 8.98 -2.99
N ALA A 113 7.96 8.35 -3.47
CA ALA A 113 7.69 6.93 -3.29
C ALA A 113 8.81 6.00 -3.80
N TYR A 114 9.58 6.42 -4.80
CA TYR A 114 10.64 5.61 -5.41
C TYR A 114 12.06 6.04 -4.98
N ASP A 115 12.17 7.11 -4.18
CA ASP A 115 13.47 7.62 -3.75
C ASP A 115 13.92 6.96 -2.45
N THR A 116 14.81 5.98 -2.57
CA THR A 116 15.39 5.25 -1.42
C THR A 116 16.26 6.13 -0.51
N ASN A 117 16.63 7.34 -0.92
CA ASN A 117 17.36 8.30 -0.08
C ASN A 117 16.43 9.24 0.68
N HIS A 118 15.14 9.26 0.34
CA HIS A 118 14.16 10.11 1.00
C HIS A 118 13.84 9.57 2.41
N PRO A 119 13.65 10.42 3.44
CA PRO A 119 13.31 9.97 4.79
C PRO A 119 12.11 9.03 4.86
N ALA A 120 11.11 9.24 3.98
CA ALA A 120 9.92 8.38 3.88
C ALA A 120 10.24 6.91 3.59
N TYR A 121 11.29 6.62 2.79
CA TYR A 121 11.70 5.25 2.52
C TYR A 121 12.25 4.57 3.78
N ARG A 122 13.12 5.28 4.52
CA ARG A 122 13.64 4.78 5.80
C ARG A 122 12.51 4.52 6.80
N ASP A 123 11.54 5.43 6.88
CA ASP A 123 10.40 5.28 7.78
C ASP A 123 9.52 4.09 7.37
N LEU A 124 9.29 3.87 6.07
CA LEU A 124 8.63 2.68 5.53
C LEU A 124 9.34 1.39 5.95
N CYS A 125 10.66 1.31 5.78
CA CYS A 125 11.47 0.15 6.21
C CYS A 125 11.38 -0.07 7.73
N HIS A 126 11.47 1.00 8.53
CA HIS A 126 11.33 0.91 9.98
C HIS A 126 9.96 0.39 10.41
N ARG A 127 8.88 0.81 9.72
CA ARG A 127 7.52 0.29 9.98
C ARG A 127 7.42 -1.19 9.62
N TYR A 128 7.95 -1.59 8.47
CA TYR A 128 8.00 -3.01 8.06
C TYR A 128 8.65 -3.89 9.14
N GLU A 129 9.80 -3.44 9.67
CA GLU A 129 10.53 -4.15 10.72
C GLU A 129 9.78 -4.12 12.06
N ARG A 130 9.15 -2.99 12.42
CA ARG A 130 8.32 -2.86 13.62
C ARG A 130 7.17 -3.85 13.65
N TYR A 131 6.53 -4.09 12.50
CA TYR A 131 5.45 -5.08 12.37
C TYR A 131 5.96 -6.53 12.27
N GLY A 132 7.28 -6.75 12.40
CA GLY A 132 7.89 -8.07 12.47
C GLY A 132 7.73 -8.87 11.18
N ILE A 133 7.66 -8.19 10.03
CA ILE A 133 7.50 -8.83 8.73
C ILE A 133 8.85 -9.45 8.34
N PRO A 134 8.93 -10.76 8.06
CA PRO A 134 10.18 -11.39 7.66
C PRO A 134 10.71 -10.84 6.34
N ARG A 135 12.03 -10.80 6.20
CA ARG A 135 12.69 -10.53 4.91
C ARG A 135 12.65 -11.78 4.02
N ILE A 136 12.62 -11.57 2.70
CA ILE A 136 12.79 -12.62 1.70
C ILE A 136 14.28 -12.81 1.42
N HIS A 137 14.73 -14.07 1.45
CA HIS A 137 16.10 -14.50 1.16
C HIS A 137 16.10 -15.44 -0.05
#